data_AF-A0A6A6LVL4-F1
#
_entry.id   AF-A0A6A6LVL4-F1
#
_cell.length_a   1.000
_cell.length_b   1.000
_cell.length_c   1.000
_cell.angle_alpha   90.00
_cell.angle_beta   90.00
_cell.angle_gamma   90.00
#
_symmetry.space_group_name_H-M   'P 1'
#
loop_
_entity.id
_entity.type
_entity.pdbx_description
1 polymer ?
#
loop_
_entity_poly.entity_id
_entity_poly.type
_entity_poly.pdbx_seq_one_letter_code
_entity_poly.pdbx_strand_id
1 'polypeptide(L)'
;MCFHERQISTLLPCKFSDKDITFSFYYIKATGLGPWTQPFPTYHSRIIATINTQALQVPLNLNPHKLNNYQTPNTLNTQKNSIFSCCANGYNGIASVFDSENHPFCNPCVPCPPHWKKAAESLQCAHFDEVSQMVSQFANAKTVEIQGTTLTVAQVTAVARRVEVNVCLDEDAARGRVAKSADWVAVNISRGTDTYGVTTGFGATSHRRTSKTGDLQTELIRFLNAGVIGKENLPTSYSKAAMLVRTNTLMQGYSGIRWEILESIAKLMNENLIPKLPLRGTITASGDLVPLSYIAGLLTGRHNSKVETPQGEVITALKL
;
A
#
# COMPACT_ATOMS: atom_id res chain seq x y z
N MET A 1 37.68 -14.57 -23.71
CA MET A 1 36.61 -15.18 -22.89
C MET A 1 37.07 -15.18 -21.44
N CYS A 2 36.81 -14.10 -20.67
CA CYS A 2 36.95 -14.01 -19.21
C CYS A 2 36.71 -12.54 -18.78
N PHE A 3 35.49 -12.04 -18.95
CA PHE A 3 35.09 -10.72 -18.42
C PHE A 3 33.56 -10.73 -18.32
N HIS A 4 32.99 -11.25 -17.21
CA HIS A 4 31.65 -10.84 -16.72
C HIS A 4 31.21 -11.39 -15.35
N GLU A 5 32.04 -12.14 -14.60
CA GLU A 5 31.56 -12.88 -13.43
C GLU A 5 31.66 -12.16 -12.07
N ARG A 6 31.75 -10.82 -12.02
CA ARG A 6 32.20 -10.13 -10.79
C ARG A 6 31.39 -8.92 -10.29
N GLN A 7 30.08 -8.80 -10.57
CA GLN A 7 29.29 -7.65 -10.10
C GLN A 7 27.99 -7.92 -9.32
N ILE A 8 27.56 -9.17 -9.11
CA ILE A 8 26.24 -9.40 -8.51
C ILE A 8 26.26 -9.45 -6.96
N SER A 9 27.38 -9.84 -6.31
CA SER A 9 27.41 -10.06 -4.85
C SER A 9 27.41 -8.80 -3.96
N THR A 10 27.24 -7.60 -4.51
CA THR A 10 27.26 -6.31 -3.79
C THR A 10 25.87 -5.65 -3.70
N LEU A 11 24.82 -6.30 -4.21
CA LEU A 11 23.51 -5.67 -4.37
C LEU A 11 22.68 -5.66 -3.07
N LEU A 12 22.89 -6.60 -2.15
CA LEU A 12 22.31 -6.57 -0.80
C LEU A 12 23.43 -6.84 0.22
N PRO A 13 24.13 -5.80 0.75
CA PRO A 13 25.24 -6.01 1.70
C PRO A 13 24.79 -6.69 3.00
N CYS A 14 23.49 -6.74 3.27
CA CYS A 14 22.89 -7.46 4.39
C CYS A 14 21.86 -8.46 3.86
N LYS A 15 22.20 -9.75 3.82
CA LYS A 15 21.15 -10.78 3.92
C LYS A 15 20.51 -10.59 5.29
N PHE A 16 19.26 -10.15 5.32
CA PHE A 16 18.54 -10.05 6.59
C PHE A 16 18.35 -11.47 7.14
N SER A 17 18.80 -11.67 8.38
CA SER A 17 18.56 -12.89 9.12
C SER A 17 17.06 -13.10 9.33
N ASP A 18 16.62 -14.33 9.57
CA ASP A 18 15.24 -14.61 9.99
C ASP A 18 14.82 -13.83 11.25
N LYS A 19 15.78 -13.47 12.10
CA LYS A 19 15.58 -12.64 13.31
C LYS A 19 15.36 -11.16 13.00
N ASP A 20 15.69 -10.74 11.79
CA ASP A 20 15.71 -9.35 11.34
C ASP A 20 14.38 -8.93 10.69
N ILE A 21 13.51 -9.89 10.38
CA ILE A 21 12.30 -9.64 9.62
C ILE A 21 11.06 -10.00 10.43
N THR A 22 10.55 -9.03 11.20
CA THR A 22 9.19 -9.12 11.74
C THR A 22 8.22 -8.56 10.69
N PHE A 23 7.57 -9.44 9.94
CA PHE A 23 6.46 -9.03 9.08
C PHE A 23 5.17 -9.00 9.90
N SER A 24 4.87 -7.85 10.50
CA SER A 24 3.48 -7.59 10.86
C SER A 24 2.72 -7.25 9.57
N PHE A 25 2.02 -8.25 9.03
CA PHE A 25 1.01 -8.02 7.98
C PHE A 25 -0.15 -7.15 8.49
N TYR A 26 -0.21 -6.92 9.81
CA TYR A 26 -1.20 -6.12 10.51
C TYR A 26 -0.60 -4.78 10.95
N TYR A 27 -1.40 -3.71 10.90
CA TYR A 27 -1.09 -2.49 11.64
C TYR A 27 -0.92 -2.82 13.11
N ILE A 28 0.25 -2.55 13.67
CA ILE A 28 0.48 -2.56 15.10
C ILE A 28 -0.09 -1.24 15.62
N LYS A 29 -1.36 -1.27 16.05
CA LYS A 29 -1.94 -0.15 16.77
C LYS A 29 -1.32 -0.14 18.16
N ALA A 30 -0.40 0.80 18.42
CA ALA A 30 0.13 1.04 19.76
C ALA A 30 -1.03 1.48 20.67
N THR A 31 -1.63 0.55 21.40
CA THR A 31 -2.60 0.85 22.45
C THR A 31 -1.83 1.41 23.63
N GLY A 32 -1.87 2.74 23.78
CA GLY A 32 -1.36 3.44 24.94
C GLY A 32 -2.21 3.18 26.18
N LEU A 33 -1.53 3.13 27.32
CA LEU A 33 -2.04 2.97 28.68
C LEU A 33 -3.15 3.98 29.02
N GLY A 34 -4.31 3.50 29.44
CA GLY A 34 -5.41 4.25 30.04
C GLY A 34 -6.41 3.29 30.71
N PRO A 35 -7.02 3.65 31.85
CA PRO A 35 -7.82 2.72 32.65
C PRO A 35 -9.10 2.31 31.91
N TRP A 36 -9.41 1.02 32.02
CA TRP A 36 -10.58 0.37 31.47
C TRP A 36 -11.87 0.94 32.05
N THR A 37 -12.61 1.74 31.28
CA THR A 37 -14.06 1.90 31.42
C THR A 37 -14.66 2.56 30.18
N GLN A 38 -14.96 1.80 29.12
CA GLN A 38 -16.14 1.96 28.24
C GLN A 38 -16.14 0.85 27.16
N PRO A 39 -17.27 0.18 26.88
CA PRO A 39 -17.37 -0.76 25.78
C PRO A 39 -17.53 0.04 24.48
N PHE A 40 -16.48 0.14 23.67
CA PHE A 40 -16.58 0.71 22.31
C PHE A 40 -16.79 -0.40 21.28
N PRO A 41 -17.64 -0.16 20.25
CA PRO A 41 -18.07 -1.17 19.31
C PRO A 41 -16.91 -1.65 18.43
N THR A 42 -16.89 -2.95 18.17
CA THR A 42 -15.99 -3.67 17.26
C THR A 42 -16.09 -3.14 15.83
N TYR A 43 -15.43 -2.03 15.54
CA TYR A 43 -15.13 -1.63 14.16
C TYR A 43 -13.86 -2.33 13.71
N HIS A 44 -14.04 -3.37 12.90
CA HIS A 44 -12.97 -4.01 12.14
C HIS A 44 -12.22 -2.94 11.34
N SER A 45 -10.95 -2.73 11.66
CA SER A 45 -10.03 -1.88 10.90
C SER A 45 -9.76 -2.50 9.54
N ARG A 46 -10.63 -2.20 8.56
CA ARG A 46 -10.41 -2.46 7.14
C ARG A 46 -9.77 -1.22 6.52
N ILE A 47 -8.43 -1.20 6.45
CA ILE A 47 -7.73 -0.45 5.41
C ILE A 47 -6.87 -1.47 4.69
N ILE A 48 -7.49 -2.09 3.70
CA ILE A 48 -6.84 -2.97 2.73
C ILE A 48 -6.56 -2.08 1.53
N ALA A 49 -5.30 -1.96 1.13
CA ALA A 49 -4.93 -1.35 -0.13
C ALA A 49 -5.37 -2.30 -1.26
N THR A 50 -6.63 -2.24 -1.65
CA THR A 50 -7.14 -2.92 -2.85
C THR A 50 -6.58 -2.18 -4.06
N ILE A 51 -5.59 -2.75 -4.75
CA ILE A 51 -5.23 -2.32 -6.10
C ILE A 51 -6.39 -2.76 -7.00
N ASN A 52 -7.26 -1.82 -7.36
CA ASN A 52 -8.31 -2.08 -8.34
C ASN A 52 -7.65 -2.24 -9.73
N THR A 53 -7.58 -3.47 -10.23
CA THR A 53 -6.98 -3.84 -11.52
C THR A 53 -7.67 -3.24 -12.74
N GLN A 54 -8.85 -2.62 -12.59
CA GLN A 54 -9.60 -2.02 -13.70
C GLN A 54 -8.95 -0.75 -14.27
N ALA A 55 -8.15 -0.01 -13.49
CA ALA A 55 -7.52 1.23 -13.97
C ALA A 55 -6.37 0.99 -14.97
N LEU A 56 -5.86 -0.24 -15.10
CA LEU A 56 -4.68 -0.56 -15.90
C LEU A 56 -5.00 -1.12 -17.30
N GLN A 57 -6.28 -1.29 -17.64
CA GLN A 57 -6.73 -1.88 -18.91
C GLN A 57 -7.07 -0.88 -20.03
N VAL A 58 -6.75 0.42 -19.90
CA VAL A 58 -7.01 1.37 -21.00
C VAL A 58 -6.02 1.16 -22.15
N PRO A 59 -6.43 0.71 -23.35
CA PRO A 59 -5.59 0.72 -24.53
C PRO A 59 -5.56 2.16 -25.08
N LEU A 60 -4.39 2.78 -25.13
CA LEU A 60 -4.20 4.06 -25.81
C LEU A 60 -4.17 3.80 -27.33
N ASN A 61 -5.32 3.91 -27.98
CA ASN A 61 -5.39 4.09 -29.44
C ASN A 61 -6.22 5.33 -29.75
N LEU A 62 -5.63 6.50 -29.51
CA LEU A 62 -6.23 7.79 -29.86
C LEU A 62 -5.67 8.25 -31.21
N ASN A 63 -6.48 8.10 -32.25
CA ASN A 63 -6.22 8.63 -33.59
C ASN A 63 -6.69 10.11 -33.63
N PRO A 64 -5.82 11.09 -33.93
CA PRO A 64 -6.09 12.51 -33.71
C PRO A 64 -7.13 13.17 -34.66
N HIS A 65 -7.78 12.42 -35.55
CA HIS A 65 -8.66 12.99 -36.59
C HIS A 65 -10.17 12.75 -36.43
N LYS A 66 -10.68 12.36 -35.25
CA LYS A 66 -12.14 12.19 -35.00
C LYS A 66 -12.64 12.80 -33.69
N LEU A 67 -12.30 14.06 -33.41
CA LEU A 67 -12.74 14.78 -32.19
C LEU A 67 -13.75 15.91 -32.43
N ASN A 68 -14.46 15.92 -33.56
CA ASN A 68 -15.61 16.80 -33.76
C ASN A 68 -16.86 15.95 -33.98
N ASN A 69 -17.84 16.12 -33.08
CA ASN A 69 -19.20 15.55 -33.06
C ASN A 69 -19.42 14.39 -32.08
N TYR A 70 -19.38 14.69 -30.78
CA TYR A 70 -20.25 14.03 -29.81
C TYR A 70 -20.85 15.07 -28.85
N GLN A 71 -22.10 15.46 -29.09
CA GLN A 71 -22.96 16.07 -28.08
C GLN A 71 -23.71 14.95 -27.36
N THR A 72 -23.53 14.82 -26.04
CA THR A 72 -24.34 13.94 -25.19
C THR A 72 -25.35 14.75 -24.38
N PRO A 73 -26.60 14.28 -24.17
CA PRO A 73 -27.63 15.04 -23.45
C PRO A 73 -27.37 15.13 -21.94
N ASN A 74 -27.53 16.33 -21.39
CA ASN A 74 -27.39 16.69 -19.98
C ASN A 74 -28.60 16.25 -19.11
N THR A 75 -28.89 14.95 -19.00
CA THR A 75 -30.05 14.49 -18.20
C THR A 75 -29.76 13.44 -17.12
N LEU A 76 -28.49 13.05 -16.91
CA LEU A 76 -28.12 12.10 -15.85
C LEU A 76 -27.43 12.71 -14.61
N ASN A 77 -27.16 14.02 -14.62
CA ASN A 77 -26.50 14.72 -13.50
C ASN A 77 -27.46 15.27 -12.43
N THR A 78 -28.77 15.25 -12.66
CA THR A 78 -29.75 15.80 -11.71
C THR A 78 -30.19 14.82 -10.63
N GLN A 79 -29.99 13.50 -10.80
CA GLN A 79 -30.42 12.49 -9.80
C GLN A 79 -29.34 12.09 -8.78
N LYS A 80 -28.04 12.34 -9.05
CA LYS A 80 -26.97 12.07 -8.07
C LYS A 80 -26.72 13.22 -7.08
N ASN A 81 -27.16 14.43 -7.42
CA ASN A 81 -26.97 15.63 -6.58
C ASN A 81 -28.04 15.82 -5.49
N SER A 82 -29.12 15.03 -5.46
CA SER A 82 -30.17 15.19 -4.44
C SER A 82 -29.81 14.59 -3.08
N ILE A 83 -28.90 13.60 -3.02
CA ILE A 83 -28.50 12.96 -1.75
C ILE A 83 -27.35 13.72 -1.06
N PHE A 84 -26.50 14.43 -1.81
CA PHE A 84 -25.38 15.19 -1.24
C PHE A 84 -25.72 16.65 -0.86
N SER A 85 -26.83 17.20 -1.36
CA SER A 85 -27.22 18.59 -1.12
C SER A 85 -27.59 18.88 0.35
N CYS A 86 -28.08 17.90 1.11
CA CYS A 86 -28.54 18.13 2.48
C CYS A 86 -27.41 18.36 3.51
N CYS A 87 -26.14 18.10 3.19
CA CYS A 87 -25.03 18.28 4.12
C CYS A 87 -24.02 19.37 3.72
N ALA A 88 -24.18 20.00 2.55
CA ALA A 88 -23.14 20.85 1.96
C ALA A 88 -23.51 22.33 1.75
N ASN A 89 -24.71 22.78 2.13
CA ASN A 89 -25.10 24.18 1.93
C ASN A 89 -25.02 25.00 3.23
N GLY A 90 -23.81 25.47 3.51
CA GLY A 90 -23.56 26.71 4.25
C GLY A 90 -23.44 27.90 3.28
N TYR A 91 -24.35 28.02 2.31
CA TYR A 91 -24.39 29.16 1.40
C TYR A 91 -25.33 30.24 1.95
N ASN A 92 -24.73 31.33 2.44
CA ASN A 92 -25.41 32.61 2.61
C ASN A 92 -25.87 33.10 1.23
N GLY A 93 -27.18 33.08 0.96
CA GLY A 93 -27.70 33.73 -0.24
C GLY A 93 -29.00 33.19 -0.81
N ILE A 94 -29.98 32.77 0.00
CA ILE A 94 -31.41 32.90 -0.35
C ILE A 94 -32.18 33.11 0.96
N ALA A 95 -32.14 34.33 1.49
CA ALA A 95 -33.07 34.75 2.51
C ALA A 95 -34.42 35.04 1.83
N SER A 96 -35.33 34.08 1.85
CA SER A 96 -36.79 34.27 1.88
C SER A 96 -37.45 32.92 1.57
N VAL A 97 -38.58 32.67 2.22
CA VAL A 97 -39.41 31.46 2.10
C VAL A 97 -38.87 30.28 2.91
N PHE A 98 -38.85 30.41 4.23
CA PHE A 98 -39.35 29.41 5.18
C PHE A 98 -39.17 30.01 6.58
N ASP A 99 -40.07 30.91 6.96
CA ASP A 99 -40.40 31.08 8.36
C ASP A 99 -41.03 29.77 8.82
N SER A 100 -40.36 29.03 9.68
CA SER A 100 -41.01 28.04 10.52
C SER A 100 -40.57 28.24 11.96
N GLU A 101 -41.47 28.89 12.69
CA GLU A 101 -41.59 28.79 14.12
C GLU A 101 -41.60 27.30 14.54
N ASN A 102 -40.88 27.01 15.63
CA ASN A 102 -41.08 25.86 16.52
C ASN A 102 -41.21 24.46 15.90
N HIS A 103 -40.06 23.80 15.63
CA HIS A 103 -40.00 22.33 15.60
C HIS A 103 -39.03 21.81 16.67
N PRO A 104 -39.50 21.15 17.76
CA PRO A 104 -38.68 20.84 18.94
C PRO A 104 -37.77 19.60 18.80
N PHE A 105 -37.45 19.14 17.59
CA PHE A 105 -36.58 17.96 17.39
C PHE A 105 -35.56 18.12 16.24
N CYS A 106 -35.22 19.34 15.84
CA CYS A 106 -34.00 19.56 15.05
C CYS A 106 -32.79 19.32 15.96
N ASN A 107 -32.29 18.08 15.94
CA ASN A 107 -31.03 17.70 16.56
C ASN A 107 -29.93 18.68 16.10
N PRO A 108 -29.08 19.21 17.00
CA PRO A 108 -28.01 20.12 16.60
C PRO A 108 -27.15 19.43 15.53
N CYS A 109 -26.93 20.13 14.42
CA CYS A 109 -26.17 19.63 13.28
C CYS A 109 -24.87 18.96 13.76
N VAL A 110 -24.79 17.64 13.61
CA VAL A 110 -23.57 16.90 13.93
C VAL A 110 -22.46 17.46 13.02
N PRO A 111 -21.34 17.96 13.56
CA PRO A 111 -20.25 18.45 12.74
C PRO A 111 -19.83 17.36 11.76
N CYS A 112 -19.73 17.69 10.46
CA CYS A 112 -19.26 16.74 9.46
C CYS A 112 -17.90 16.18 9.91
N PRO A 113 -17.76 14.85 10.10
CA PRO A 113 -16.49 14.30 10.55
C PRO A 113 -15.38 14.70 9.57
N PRO A 114 -14.17 15.04 10.05
CA PRO A 114 -13.15 15.74 9.27
C PRO A 114 -12.75 15.00 7.98
N HIS A 115 -12.84 13.68 7.96
CA HIS A 115 -12.51 12.86 6.80
C HIS A 115 -13.55 12.91 5.67
N TRP A 116 -14.83 13.10 5.99
CA TRP A 116 -15.87 13.28 4.98
C TRP A 116 -15.71 14.62 4.27
N LYS A 117 -15.39 15.68 5.03
CA LYS A 117 -15.07 16.99 4.46
C LYS A 117 -13.88 16.91 3.52
N LYS A 118 -12.77 16.31 3.95
CA LYS A 118 -11.58 16.12 3.11
C LYS A 118 -11.85 15.30 1.85
N ALA A 119 -12.66 14.24 1.96
CA ALA A 119 -13.06 13.43 0.81
C ALA A 119 -13.93 14.22 -0.18
N ALA A 120 -14.89 15.00 0.32
CA ALA A 120 -15.71 15.88 -0.51
C ALA A 120 -14.88 16.97 -1.20
N GLU A 121 -13.93 17.58 -0.48
CA GLU A 121 -12.99 18.58 -1.03
C GLU A 121 -12.15 17.99 -2.17
N SER A 122 -11.75 16.72 -2.10
CA SER A 122 -11.00 16.06 -3.18
C SER A 122 -11.79 15.89 -4.48
N LEU A 123 -13.13 16.03 -4.43
CA LEU A 123 -14.02 15.89 -5.59
C LEU A 123 -14.47 17.25 -6.16
N GLN A 124 -13.93 18.37 -5.67
CA GLN A 124 -14.39 19.71 -6.07
C GLN A 124 -13.88 20.18 -7.43
N CYS A 125 -12.87 19.54 -8.02
CA CYS A 125 -12.33 19.91 -9.32
C CYS A 125 -13.10 19.27 -10.48
N ALA A 126 -13.01 19.86 -11.68
CA ALA A 126 -13.57 19.23 -12.87
C ALA A 126 -12.78 17.95 -13.19
N HIS A 127 -13.49 16.88 -13.57
CA HIS A 127 -12.86 15.60 -13.90
C HIS A 127 -11.80 15.70 -15.00
N PHE A 128 -12.00 16.61 -15.97
CA PHE A 128 -11.02 16.87 -17.03
C PHE A 128 -9.68 17.40 -16.47
N ASP A 129 -9.73 18.30 -15.48
CA ASP A 129 -8.53 18.87 -14.87
C ASP A 129 -7.79 17.82 -14.05
N GLU A 130 -8.53 16.97 -13.31
CA GLU A 130 -7.97 15.84 -12.56
C GLU A 130 -7.22 14.86 -13.47
N VAL A 131 -7.84 14.47 -14.59
CA VAL A 131 -7.20 13.57 -15.58
C VAL A 131 -6.00 14.24 -16.24
N SER A 132 -6.10 15.52 -16.59
CA SER A 132 -4.99 16.27 -17.18
C SER A 132 -3.80 16.35 -16.23
N GLN A 133 -4.05 16.60 -14.94
CA GLN A 133 -3.01 16.58 -13.90
C GLN A 133 -2.41 15.17 -13.73
N MET A 134 -3.24 14.14 -13.72
CA MET A 134 -2.81 12.74 -13.60
C MET A 134 -1.89 12.33 -14.76
N VAL A 135 -2.25 12.67 -16.00
CA VAL A 135 -1.44 12.38 -17.20
C VAL A 135 -0.13 13.16 -17.17
N SER A 136 -0.18 14.45 -16.79
CA SER A 136 1.02 15.28 -16.64
C SER A 136 1.98 14.72 -15.58
N GLN A 137 1.45 14.31 -14.42
CA GLN A 137 2.24 13.70 -13.36
C GLN A 137 2.87 12.38 -13.81
N PHE A 138 2.13 11.54 -14.54
CA PHE A 138 2.66 10.30 -15.11
C PHE A 138 3.79 10.56 -16.14
N ALA A 139 3.59 11.50 -17.06
CA ALA A 139 4.54 11.80 -18.13
C ALA A 139 5.84 12.43 -17.59
N ASN A 140 5.73 13.33 -16.62
CA ASN A 140 6.86 14.10 -16.11
C ASN A 140 7.58 13.44 -14.92
N ALA A 141 7.07 12.32 -14.40
CA ALA A 141 7.73 11.58 -13.33
C ALA A 141 9.13 11.08 -13.77
N LYS A 142 10.16 11.52 -13.05
CA LYS A 142 11.54 10.99 -13.14
C LYS A 142 11.93 10.27 -11.85
N THR A 143 11.54 10.85 -10.72
CA THR A 143 11.68 10.27 -9.39
C THR A 143 10.34 10.37 -8.68
N VAL A 144 9.93 9.30 -8.01
CA VAL A 144 8.77 9.25 -7.13
C VAL A 144 9.27 9.16 -5.70
N GLU A 145 9.10 10.24 -4.96
CA GLU A 145 9.35 10.31 -3.54
C GLU A 145 8.13 9.79 -2.76
N ILE A 146 8.37 8.85 -1.85
CA ILE A 146 7.33 8.27 -0.99
C ILE A 146 7.61 8.55 0.48
N GLN A 147 6.53 8.83 1.22
CA GLN A 147 6.56 9.11 2.66
C GLN A 147 5.41 8.44 3.44
N GLY A 148 4.47 7.80 2.74
CA GLY A 148 3.36 7.05 3.34
C GLY A 148 1.98 7.70 3.29
N THR A 149 1.86 8.92 2.76
CA THR A 149 0.60 9.70 2.81
C THR A 149 0.19 10.37 1.48
N THR A 150 1.11 10.54 0.52
CA THR A 150 0.89 11.39 -0.68
C THR A 150 1.02 10.65 -2.02
N LEU A 151 1.13 9.31 -2.00
CA LEU A 151 1.28 8.52 -3.21
C LEU A 151 0.03 8.56 -4.10
N THR A 152 0.20 8.83 -5.40
CA THR A 152 -0.91 8.92 -6.37
C THR A 152 -0.93 7.74 -7.36
N VAL A 153 -2.07 7.53 -8.02
CA VAL A 153 -2.22 6.50 -9.07
C VAL A 153 -1.30 6.73 -10.28
N ALA A 154 -1.02 7.99 -10.63
CA ALA A 154 -0.09 8.32 -11.71
C ALA A 154 1.34 7.92 -11.35
N GLN A 155 1.78 8.19 -10.12
CA GLN A 155 3.10 7.80 -9.62
C GLN A 155 3.25 6.27 -9.57
N VAL A 156 2.23 5.55 -9.09
CA VAL A 156 2.23 4.08 -9.11
C VAL A 156 2.36 3.56 -10.53
N THR A 157 1.60 4.13 -11.46
CA THR A 157 1.63 3.72 -12.87
C THR A 157 2.98 4.05 -13.52
N ALA A 158 3.58 5.19 -13.19
CA ALA A 158 4.91 5.60 -13.68
C ALA A 158 5.98 4.59 -13.24
N VAL A 159 6.10 4.31 -11.94
CA VAL A 159 7.08 3.35 -11.41
C VAL A 159 6.86 1.94 -11.98
N ALA A 160 5.61 1.52 -12.15
CA ALA A 160 5.27 0.18 -12.63
C ALA A 160 5.54 -0.04 -14.13
N ARG A 161 5.40 1.00 -14.96
CA ARG A 161 5.45 0.88 -16.43
C ARG A 161 6.71 1.47 -17.06
N ARG A 162 7.42 2.35 -16.36
CA ARG A 162 8.58 3.07 -16.88
C ARG A 162 9.83 2.65 -16.10
N VAL A 163 10.79 2.06 -16.81
CA VAL A 163 12.00 1.46 -16.22
C VAL A 163 12.92 2.53 -15.65
N GLU A 164 12.89 3.73 -16.22
CA GLU A 164 13.73 4.88 -15.87
C GLU A 164 13.25 5.68 -14.65
N VAL A 165 12.05 5.40 -14.12
CA VAL A 165 11.50 6.11 -12.97
C VAL A 165 12.05 5.52 -11.67
N ASN A 166 12.76 6.34 -10.92
CA ASN A 166 13.35 5.95 -9.63
C ASN A 166 12.37 6.16 -8.47
N VAL A 167 12.52 5.34 -7.43
CA VAL A 167 11.84 5.48 -6.15
C VAL A 167 12.82 6.05 -5.13
N CYS A 168 12.41 7.11 -4.44
CA CYS A 168 13.14 7.73 -3.35
C CYS A 168 12.32 7.65 -2.07
N LEU A 169 12.96 7.29 -0.96
CA LEU A 169 12.32 7.30 0.36
C LEU A 169 12.59 8.66 1.01
N ASP A 170 11.55 9.35 1.45
CA ASP A 170 11.70 10.58 2.23
C ASP A 170 12.11 10.22 3.67
N GLU A 171 13.43 10.20 3.91
CA GLU A 171 14.02 9.87 5.20
C GLU A 171 13.63 10.86 6.28
N ASP A 172 13.72 12.16 5.97
CA ASP A 172 13.43 13.25 6.91
C ASP A 172 11.97 13.18 7.38
N ALA A 173 11.04 12.90 6.47
CA ALA A 173 9.65 12.76 6.82
C ALA A 173 9.38 11.47 7.61
N ALA A 174 9.94 10.32 7.22
CA ALA A 174 9.43 9.01 7.65
C ALA A 174 10.34 8.20 8.59
N ARG A 175 11.66 8.34 8.52
CA ARG A 175 12.61 7.42 9.18
C ARG A 175 12.42 7.36 10.69
N GLY A 176 12.25 8.52 11.34
CA GLY A 176 12.08 8.62 12.79
C GLY A 176 10.85 7.87 13.31
N ARG A 177 9.69 7.98 12.65
CA ARG A 177 8.46 7.27 13.07
C ARG A 177 8.52 5.77 12.80
N VAL A 178 9.18 5.36 11.70
CA VAL A 178 9.38 3.94 11.38
C VAL A 178 10.28 3.30 12.43
N ALA A 179 11.44 3.90 12.73
CA ALA A 179 12.38 3.43 13.74
C ALA A 179 11.73 3.29 15.12
N LYS A 180 10.99 4.33 15.56
CA LYS A 180 10.27 4.30 16.84
C LYS A 180 9.30 3.10 16.95
N SER A 181 8.63 2.75 15.85
CA SER A 181 7.71 1.61 15.83
C SER A 181 8.44 0.26 15.88
N ALA A 182 9.59 0.15 15.21
CA ALA A 182 10.43 -1.05 15.24
C ALA A 182 11.04 -1.27 16.63
N ASP A 183 11.56 -0.21 17.25
CA ASP A 183 12.10 -0.25 18.61
C ASP A 183 11.02 -0.65 19.62
N TRP A 184 9.80 -0.13 19.46
CA TRP A 184 8.68 -0.52 20.30
C TRP A 184 8.41 -2.03 20.21
N VAL A 185 8.43 -2.62 19.02
CA VAL A 185 8.27 -4.08 18.85
C VAL A 185 9.41 -4.84 19.54
N ALA A 186 10.65 -4.43 19.32
CA ALA A 186 11.82 -5.07 19.92
C ALA A 186 11.76 -5.06 21.46
N VAL A 187 11.39 -3.92 22.06
CA VAL A 187 11.24 -3.78 23.52
C VAL A 187 10.08 -4.64 24.06
N ASN A 188 8.96 -4.75 23.35
CA ASN A 188 7.84 -5.58 23.81
C ASN A 188 8.17 -7.07 23.71
N ILE A 189 8.90 -7.50 22.69
CA ILE A 189 9.42 -8.88 22.60
C ILE A 189 10.34 -9.16 23.80
N SER A 190 11.28 -8.26 24.12
CA SER A 190 12.21 -8.48 25.23
C SER A 190 11.53 -8.52 26.60
N ARG A 191 10.36 -7.88 26.73
CA ARG A 191 9.52 -7.93 27.94
C ARG A 191 8.64 -9.18 28.03
N GLY A 192 8.63 -10.03 27.01
CA GLY A 192 7.73 -11.18 26.93
C GLY A 192 6.27 -10.79 26.69
N THR A 193 6.02 -9.61 26.11
CA THR A 193 4.66 -9.12 25.86
C THR A 193 3.98 -9.93 24.76
N ASP A 194 2.75 -10.31 25.05
CA ASP A 194 1.87 -11.03 24.14
C ASP A 194 1.42 -10.14 22.97
N THR A 195 1.96 -10.41 21.78
CA THR A 195 1.72 -9.61 20.56
C THR A 195 1.39 -10.52 19.39
N TYR A 196 0.18 -10.36 18.82
CA TYR A 196 -0.32 -11.23 17.75
C TYR A 196 0.64 -11.27 16.55
N GLY A 197 0.96 -12.48 16.08
CA GLY A 197 1.85 -12.71 14.94
C GLY A 197 3.33 -12.40 15.19
N VAL A 198 3.68 -11.99 16.42
CA VAL A 198 5.06 -11.74 16.85
C VAL A 198 5.47 -12.78 17.90
N THR A 199 4.72 -12.90 18.99
CA THR A 199 4.91 -13.92 20.03
C THR A 199 3.79 -14.98 20.03
N THR A 200 2.86 -14.89 19.08
CA THR A 200 1.72 -15.82 18.92
C THR A 200 1.68 -16.48 17.56
N GLY A 201 0.94 -17.59 17.46
CA GLY A 201 0.53 -18.16 16.16
C GLY A 201 -0.37 -17.22 15.34
N PHE A 202 -0.72 -17.67 14.14
CA PHE A 202 -1.50 -16.91 13.16
C PHE A 202 -2.89 -17.52 12.94
N GLY A 203 -3.87 -16.70 12.58
CA GLY A 203 -5.23 -17.15 12.25
C GLY A 203 -5.87 -17.96 13.38
N ALA A 204 -6.40 -19.15 13.07
CA ALA A 204 -7.03 -20.05 14.04
C ALA A 204 -6.07 -20.53 15.15
N THR A 205 -4.75 -20.43 14.94
CA THR A 205 -3.73 -20.86 15.91
C THR A 205 -3.18 -19.71 16.77
N SER A 206 -3.86 -18.55 16.78
CA SER A 206 -3.45 -17.34 17.52
C SER A 206 -3.33 -17.50 19.04
N HIS A 207 -3.94 -18.55 19.60
CA HIS A 207 -3.82 -18.89 21.02
C HIS A 207 -2.46 -19.50 21.39
N ARG A 208 -1.70 -20.04 20.42
CA ARG A 208 -0.37 -20.62 20.66
C ARG A 208 0.67 -19.52 20.88
N ARG A 209 1.59 -19.71 21.83
CA ARG A 209 2.66 -18.77 22.17
C ARG A 209 4.04 -19.35 21.91
N THR A 210 5.00 -18.49 21.61
CA THR A 210 6.41 -18.86 21.42
C THR A 210 7.33 -17.70 21.78
N SER A 211 8.49 -18.01 22.35
CA SER A 211 9.61 -17.07 22.52
C SER A 211 10.58 -17.09 21.34
N LYS A 212 10.45 -18.05 20.42
CA LYS A 212 11.26 -18.18 19.20
C LYS A 212 10.67 -17.34 18.07
N THR A 213 10.69 -16.01 18.25
CA THR A 213 10.05 -15.07 17.32
C THR A 213 10.65 -15.13 15.92
N GLY A 214 11.98 -15.24 15.77
CA GLY A 214 12.64 -15.40 14.47
C GLY A 214 12.16 -16.64 13.70
N ASP A 215 12.21 -17.82 14.33
CA ASP A 215 11.76 -19.08 13.72
C ASP A 215 10.27 -19.01 13.30
N LEU A 216 9.44 -18.32 14.09
CA LEU A 216 8.04 -18.09 13.76
C LEU A 216 7.88 -17.27 12.47
N GLN A 217 8.72 -16.25 12.25
CA GLN A 217 8.69 -15.45 11.02
C GLN A 217 9.20 -16.26 9.81
N THR A 218 10.25 -17.08 9.99
CA THR A 218 10.70 -18.01 8.94
C THR A 218 9.60 -18.96 8.51
N GLU A 219 8.89 -19.52 9.49
CA GLU A 219 7.78 -20.44 9.26
C GLU A 219 6.60 -19.74 8.60
N LEU A 220 6.32 -18.49 8.99
CA LEU A 220 5.30 -17.65 8.36
C LEU A 220 5.52 -17.53 6.86
N ILE A 221 6.73 -17.14 6.45
CA ILE A 221 7.03 -17.02 5.03
C ILE A 221 7.03 -18.40 4.36
N ARG A 222 7.51 -19.44 5.04
CA ARG A 222 7.51 -20.81 4.50
C ARG A 222 6.10 -21.31 4.17
N PHE A 223 5.15 -21.17 5.09
CA PHE A 223 3.79 -21.68 4.88
C PHE A 223 2.99 -20.80 3.92
N LEU A 224 3.26 -19.48 3.86
CA LEU A 224 2.59 -18.57 2.93
C LEU A 224 3.11 -18.68 1.49
N ASN A 225 4.30 -19.23 1.25
CA ASN A 225 4.80 -19.54 -0.10
C ASN A 225 4.06 -20.76 -0.70
N ALA A 226 2.74 -20.69 -0.75
CA ALA A 226 1.82 -21.73 -1.22
C ALA A 226 1.28 -21.47 -2.64
N GLY A 227 1.72 -20.39 -3.29
CA GLY A 227 1.29 -20.03 -4.64
C GLY A 227 1.93 -20.92 -5.71
N VAL A 228 1.18 -21.18 -6.77
CA VAL A 228 1.69 -21.90 -7.95
C VAL A 228 2.25 -20.89 -8.95
N ILE A 229 3.54 -20.99 -9.25
CA ILE A 229 4.22 -20.19 -10.28
C ILE A 229 4.50 -21.11 -11.45
N GLY A 230 3.75 -20.92 -12.54
CA GLY A 230 3.91 -21.67 -13.78
C GLY A 230 4.38 -20.78 -14.93
N LYS A 231 3.88 -21.07 -16.13
CA LYS A 231 4.04 -20.18 -17.30
C LYS A 231 3.38 -18.83 -17.06
N GLU A 232 2.24 -18.83 -16.39
CA GLU A 232 1.56 -17.63 -15.92
C GLU A 232 2.01 -17.29 -14.50
N ASN A 233 2.38 -16.04 -14.31
CA ASN A 233 2.71 -15.43 -13.03
C ASN A 233 2.17 -13.98 -13.03
N LEU A 234 2.16 -13.34 -11.86
CA LEU A 234 1.76 -11.94 -11.79
C LEU A 234 2.75 -11.10 -12.63
N PRO A 235 2.27 -10.28 -13.59
CA PRO A 235 3.12 -9.43 -14.39
C PRO A 235 4.09 -8.59 -13.55
N THR A 236 5.32 -8.42 -14.05
CA THR A 236 6.39 -7.70 -13.37
C THR A 236 5.99 -6.27 -13.00
N SER A 237 5.24 -5.58 -13.87
CA SER A 237 4.70 -4.24 -13.59
C SER A 237 3.76 -4.22 -12.37
N TYR A 238 2.90 -5.23 -12.21
CA TYR A 238 2.00 -5.34 -11.06
C TYR A 238 2.76 -5.73 -9.78
N SER A 239 3.77 -6.60 -9.89
CA SER A 239 4.65 -6.94 -8.78
C SER A 239 5.43 -5.72 -8.28
N LYS A 240 5.97 -4.90 -9.20
CA LYS A 240 6.65 -3.63 -8.88
C LYS A 240 5.70 -2.61 -8.27
N ALA A 241 4.47 -2.50 -8.77
CA ALA A 241 3.43 -1.67 -8.16
C ALA A 241 3.10 -2.12 -6.72
N ALA A 242 2.98 -3.43 -6.49
CA ALA A 242 2.74 -3.99 -5.16
C ALA A 242 3.90 -3.69 -4.19
N MET A 243 5.15 -3.79 -4.65
CA MET A 243 6.32 -3.40 -3.86
C MET A 243 6.28 -1.91 -3.48
N LEU A 244 5.97 -1.03 -4.42
CA LEU A 244 5.88 0.42 -4.17
C LEU A 244 4.80 0.76 -3.15
N VAL A 245 3.58 0.27 -3.37
CA VAL A 245 2.44 0.54 -2.46
C VAL A 245 2.72 -0.05 -1.08
N ARG A 246 3.31 -1.26 -1.02
CA ARG A 246 3.67 -1.86 0.27
C ARG A 246 4.72 -1.03 0.99
N THR A 247 5.75 -0.56 0.29
CA THR A 247 6.79 0.30 0.88
C THR A 247 6.17 1.58 1.42
N ASN A 248 5.37 2.30 0.62
CA ASN A 248 4.71 3.52 1.04
C ASN A 248 3.80 3.30 2.27
N THR A 249 2.96 2.27 2.28
CA THR A 249 2.05 2.02 3.43
C THR A 249 2.80 1.69 4.74
N LEU A 250 3.98 1.08 4.67
CA LEU A 250 4.82 0.80 5.84
C LEU A 250 5.50 2.05 6.42
N MET A 251 5.68 3.11 5.62
CA MET A 251 6.34 4.35 6.04
C MET A 251 5.51 5.22 7.00
N GLN A 252 4.26 4.85 7.28
CA GLN A 252 3.43 5.56 8.26
C GLN A 252 3.89 5.34 9.72
N GLY A 253 4.79 4.39 9.98
CA GLY A 253 5.36 4.17 11.32
C GLY A 253 4.43 3.42 12.29
N TYR A 254 3.53 2.59 11.77
CA TYR A 254 2.60 1.77 12.57
C TYR A 254 2.77 0.27 12.33
N SER A 255 3.87 -0.16 11.70
CA SER A 255 4.03 -1.55 11.26
C SER A 255 5.16 -2.29 11.97
N GLY A 256 6.00 -1.60 12.73
CA GLY A 256 7.10 -2.23 13.46
C GLY A 256 8.18 -2.85 12.57
N ILE A 257 8.32 -2.35 11.33
CA ILE A 257 9.34 -2.80 10.37
C ILE A 257 10.57 -1.89 10.46
N ARG A 258 11.75 -2.48 10.24
CA ARG A 258 13.02 -1.74 10.17
C ARG A 258 13.14 -0.95 8.87
N TRP A 259 13.79 0.21 8.94
CA TRP A 259 13.95 1.13 7.81
C TRP A 259 14.76 0.50 6.67
N GLU A 260 15.79 -0.27 7.03
CA GLU A 260 16.73 -0.91 6.10
C GLU A 260 16.00 -1.90 5.16
N ILE A 261 14.87 -2.47 5.60
CA ILE A 261 14.04 -3.34 4.77
C ILE A 261 13.35 -2.51 3.67
N LEU A 262 12.87 -1.30 4.00
CA LEU A 262 12.25 -0.39 3.03
C LEU A 262 13.29 0.07 2.00
N GLU A 263 14.50 0.41 2.44
CA GLU A 263 15.63 0.76 1.57
C GLU A 263 15.98 -0.38 0.61
N SER A 264 15.99 -1.61 1.11
CA SER A 264 16.26 -2.80 0.28
C SER A 264 15.18 -3.03 -0.77
N ILE A 265 13.91 -2.82 -0.43
CA ILE A 265 12.81 -2.91 -1.41
C ILE A 265 12.94 -1.79 -2.46
N ALA A 266 13.26 -0.56 -2.03
CA ALA A 266 13.48 0.57 -2.94
C ALA A 266 14.65 0.30 -3.90
N LYS A 267 15.77 -0.25 -3.40
CA LYS A 267 16.91 -0.65 -4.22
C LYS A 267 16.53 -1.70 -5.26
N LEU A 268 15.80 -2.75 -4.87
CA LEU A 268 15.31 -3.76 -5.81
C LEU A 268 14.41 -3.16 -6.90
N MET A 269 13.53 -2.21 -6.56
CA MET A 269 12.69 -1.52 -7.55
C MET A 269 13.51 -0.67 -8.52
N ASN A 270 14.53 0.05 -8.04
CA ASN A 270 15.38 0.93 -8.85
C ASN A 270 16.30 0.13 -9.79
N GLU A 271 16.81 -1.01 -9.33
CA GLU A 271 17.57 -1.97 -10.16
C GLU A 271 16.65 -2.82 -11.06
N ASN A 272 15.33 -2.64 -10.97
CA ASN A 272 14.33 -3.43 -11.69
C ASN A 272 14.48 -4.96 -11.47
N LEU A 273 14.92 -5.34 -10.26
CA LEU A 273 15.06 -6.72 -9.79
C LEU A 273 13.77 -7.14 -9.07
N ILE A 274 12.76 -7.48 -9.86
CA ILE A 274 11.40 -7.70 -9.36
C ILE A 274 11.14 -9.20 -9.14
N PRO A 275 10.65 -9.62 -7.96
CA PRO A 275 10.34 -11.03 -7.67
C PRO A 275 9.19 -11.56 -8.54
N LYS A 276 9.27 -12.85 -8.89
CA LYS A 276 8.16 -13.56 -9.53
C LYS A 276 7.11 -13.91 -8.48
N LEU A 277 5.92 -13.32 -8.61
CA LEU A 277 4.78 -13.56 -7.73
C LEU A 277 3.74 -14.49 -8.38
N PRO A 278 3.02 -15.34 -7.62
CA PRO A 278 1.93 -16.14 -8.15
C PRO A 278 0.76 -15.25 -8.59
N LEU A 279 0.11 -15.61 -9.70
CA LEU A 279 -1.04 -14.85 -10.22
C LEU A 279 -2.30 -14.98 -9.33
N ARG A 280 -2.44 -16.11 -8.61
CA ARG A 280 -3.59 -16.44 -7.77
C ARG A 280 -3.13 -16.90 -6.39
N GLY A 281 -4.06 -16.90 -5.43
CA GLY A 281 -3.82 -17.38 -4.06
C GLY A 281 -4.14 -16.38 -2.95
N THR A 282 -4.69 -15.21 -3.28
CA THR A 282 -5.15 -14.21 -2.30
C THR A 282 -6.66 -13.99 -2.41
N ILE A 283 -7.30 -13.73 -1.28
CA ILE A 283 -8.68 -13.22 -1.15
C ILE A 283 -8.71 -11.78 -0.60
N THR A 284 -7.52 -11.20 -0.34
CA THR A 284 -7.34 -9.80 0.07
C THR A 284 -8.03 -9.43 1.40
N ALA A 285 -8.41 -10.41 2.22
CA ALA A 285 -9.15 -10.17 3.48
C ALA A 285 -8.29 -9.63 4.65
N SER A 286 -7.01 -9.99 4.72
CA SER A 286 -6.05 -9.50 5.74
C SER A 286 -4.77 -8.99 5.06
N GLY A 287 -4.92 -8.47 3.84
CA GLY A 287 -3.83 -8.21 2.92
C GLY A 287 -3.54 -9.40 2.01
N ASP A 288 -2.66 -9.18 1.03
CA ASP A 288 -2.33 -10.16 0.00
C ASP A 288 -1.23 -11.12 0.45
N LEU A 289 -1.52 -11.91 1.49
CA LEU A 289 -0.54 -12.72 2.22
C LEU A 289 0.33 -13.62 1.32
N VAL A 290 -0.30 -14.40 0.44
CA VAL A 290 0.40 -15.36 -0.44
C VAL A 290 1.32 -14.66 -1.45
N PRO A 291 0.89 -13.67 -2.25
CA PRO A 291 1.84 -13.02 -3.16
C PRO A 291 2.88 -12.16 -2.43
N LEU A 292 2.54 -11.48 -1.33
CA LEU A 292 3.50 -10.64 -0.59
C LEU A 292 4.58 -11.48 0.13
N SER A 293 4.31 -12.74 0.48
CA SER A 293 5.32 -13.64 1.05
C SER A 293 6.47 -13.95 0.07
N TYR A 294 6.27 -13.84 -1.25
CA TYR A 294 7.36 -14.00 -2.22
C TYR A 294 8.31 -12.80 -2.23
N ILE A 295 7.83 -11.59 -1.92
CA ILE A 295 8.69 -10.41 -1.71
C ILE A 295 9.49 -10.58 -0.43
N ALA A 296 8.83 -10.97 0.66
CA ALA A 296 9.49 -11.32 1.92
C ALA A 296 10.52 -12.45 1.75
N GLY A 297 10.16 -13.46 0.98
CA GLY A 297 11.01 -14.60 0.66
C GLY A 297 12.24 -14.22 -0.15
N LEU A 298 12.15 -13.18 -0.99
CA LEU A 298 13.30 -12.63 -1.68
C LEU A 298 14.25 -11.94 -0.69
N LEU A 299 13.72 -11.07 0.18
CA LEU A 299 14.50 -10.31 1.16
C LEU A 299 15.20 -11.20 2.20
N THR A 300 14.60 -12.35 2.52
CA THR A 300 15.18 -13.38 3.41
C THR A 300 16.08 -14.39 2.69
N GLY A 301 16.22 -14.29 1.35
CA GLY A 301 17.08 -15.19 0.59
C GLY A 301 16.59 -16.64 0.50
N ARG A 302 15.26 -16.87 0.53
CA ARG A 302 14.70 -18.24 0.40
C ARG A 302 15.13 -18.86 -0.92
N HIS A 303 15.50 -20.14 -0.85
CA HIS A 303 16.02 -20.90 -2.00
C HIS A 303 15.07 -20.96 -3.21
N ASN A 304 13.75 -20.89 -2.98
CA ASN A 304 12.74 -20.93 -4.04
C ASN A 304 12.36 -19.55 -4.59
N SER A 305 12.92 -18.47 -4.04
CA SER A 305 12.69 -17.11 -4.53
C SER A 305 13.45 -16.86 -5.82
N LYS A 306 12.73 -16.29 -6.80
CA LYS A 306 13.23 -15.99 -8.13
C LYS A 306 12.91 -14.55 -8.50
N VAL A 307 13.84 -13.90 -9.20
CA VAL A 307 13.71 -12.54 -9.72
C VAL A 307 13.88 -12.56 -11.23
N GLU A 308 13.12 -11.71 -11.91
CA GLU A 308 13.31 -11.42 -13.33
C GLU A 308 14.16 -10.15 -13.48
N THR A 309 15.25 -10.26 -14.22
CA THR A 309 16.14 -9.14 -14.54
C THR A 309 15.56 -8.32 -15.70
N PRO A 310 16.01 -7.07 -15.92
CA PRO A 310 15.63 -6.28 -17.09
C PRO A 310 15.92 -6.96 -18.44
N GLN A 311 16.89 -7.87 -18.46
CA GLN A 311 17.28 -8.64 -19.64
C GLN A 311 16.40 -9.89 -19.86
N GLY A 312 15.42 -10.14 -18.98
CA GLY A 312 14.52 -11.29 -19.03
C GLY A 312 15.13 -12.58 -18.45
N GLU A 313 16.34 -12.52 -17.88
CA GLU A 313 16.95 -13.65 -17.19
C GLU A 313 16.28 -13.86 -15.82
N VAL A 314 16.05 -15.12 -15.46
CA VAL A 314 15.53 -15.49 -14.13
C VAL A 314 16.69 -15.92 -13.23
N ILE A 315 16.95 -15.13 -12.20
CA ILE A 315 17.99 -15.41 -11.20
C ILE A 315 17.36 -15.84 -9.86
N THR A 316 18.08 -16.65 -9.10
CA THR A 316 17.67 -17.07 -7.75
C THR A 316 18.12 -16.06 -6.72
N ALA A 317 17.40 -15.98 -5.60
CA ALA A 317 17.74 -15.04 -4.51
C ALA A 317 19.13 -15.26 -3.91
N LEU A 318 19.71 -16.45 -4.06
CA LEU A 318 21.07 -16.76 -3.59
C LEU A 318 22.18 -16.12 -4.45
N LYS A 319 21.85 -15.72 -5.68
CA LYS A 319 22.78 -15.10 -6.63
C LYS A 319 22.75 -13.57 -6.59
N LEU A 320 21.77 -12.97 -5.91
CA LEU A 320 21.65 -11.54 -5.62
C LEU A 320 22.60 -11.10 -4.50
#